data_AF-A0A954F355-F1
#
_entry.id   AF-A0A954F355-F1
#
_cell.length_a   1.000
_cell.length_b   1.000
_cell.length_c   1.000
_cell.angle_alpha   90.00
_cell.angle_beta   90.00
_cell.angle_gamma   90.00
#
_symmetry.space_group_name_H-M   'P 1'
#
loop_
_entity.id
_entity.type
_entity.pdbx_description
1 polymer ?
#
loop_
_entity_poly.entity_id
_entity_poly.type
_entity_poly.pdbx_seq_one_letter_code
_entity_poly.pdbx_strand_id
1 'polypeptide(L)'
;MASDPFSTEPPDEEHALESVRPLEEPSETESDRTALRAAGVLVLRETAAGQTEVALLRRQGTVCLPRVFLHPTEATRAAAERAMVDQVQAHMVGTGWRFVTRLFADFNGSPLATDYWRTQASDSDAPLLTDCFWTPLAVASTQLAFPEERQLLMNMDPLTQTQEGTGAQSKKEGAAAPASLRSALQSRWPQGPHRAHLAQSIAATRASVESSGPTSDWRAHALERLDQADDAVRAGRLDAAQEALTQARRLDLEARSVAERRLMTQLLRGDVRENTDGWLRDTLLTALQENPDAGTMALVRGELERQTRRNGRDLFTHDQGRLAQILVTVPVALWVYFAFQHSWVTPGSPTDGNHVLPAMAFGLFGGVAWSLFHAPLRSIREALIPLVIGAFTSLLGFLLAKSGILTFGEDSAPLALATSILWGIAGAAFLSRHQRKI
;
A
#
# COMPACT_ATOMS: atom_id res chain seq x y z
N MET A 1 73.06 18.07 -54.25
CA MET A 1 72.61 17.17 -53.16
C MET A 1 71.48 17.89 -52.47
N ALA A 2 70.25 17.60 -52.91
CA ALA A 2 69.03 18.27 -52.48
C ALA A 2 68.41 17.47 -51.33
N SER A 3 67.97 18.18 -50.30
CA SER A 3 67.36 17.65 -49.08
C SER A 3 65.84 17.53 -49.27
N ASP A 4 65.30 16.37 -48.88
CA ASP A 4 63.86 16.10 -48.79
C ASP A 4 63.24 16.80 -47.57
N PRO A 5 62.15 17.57 -47.75
CA PRO A 5 61.21 17.92 -46.69
C PRO A 5 59.93 17.09 -46.85
N PHE A 6 59.25 16.79 -45.74
CA PHE A 6 58.00 16.01 -45.59
C PHE A 6 58.16 14.52 -45.28
N SER A 7 58.53 14.24 -44.02
CA SER A 7 58.03 13.07 -43.32
C SER A 7 57.01 13.56 -42.28
N THR A 8 55.73 13.41 -42.59
CA THR A 8 54.61 13.63 -41.67
C THR A 8 54.16 12.27 -41.14
N GLU A 9 54.67 11.89 -39.97
CA GLU A 9 54.06 10.84 -39.16
C GLU A 9 52.82 11.42 -38.46
N PRO A 10 51.66 10.75 -38.50
CA PRO A 10 50.51 11.14 -37.69
C PRO A 10 50.75 10.76 -36.22
N PRO A 11 50.30 11.59 -35.25
CA PRO A 11 50.41 11.24 -33.84
C PRO A 11 49.41 10.15 -33.46
N ASP A 12 49.89 9.17 -32.71
CA ASP A 12 49.13 8.05 -32.14
C ASP A 12 47.94 8.54 -31.29
N GLU A 13 46.72 8.40 -31.82
CA GLU A 13 45.44 8.61 -31.11
C GLU A 13 45.05 7.37 -30.28
N GLU A 14 45.92 6.90 -29.36
CA GLU A 14 45.63 5.70 -28.55
C GLU A 14 45.57 5.92 -27.03
N HIS A 15 45.36 7.16 -26.57
CA HIS A 15 45.21 7.46 -25.14
C HIS A 15 44.04 8.44 -24.86
N ALA A 16 42.80 7.98 -25.03
CA ALA A 16 41.62 8.68 -24.52
C ALA A 16 40.50 7.74 -24.04
N LEU A 17 40.85 6.59 -23.47
CA LEU A 17 39.97 5.88 -22.53
C LEU A 17 40.40 6.27 -21.12
N GLU A 18 40.08 7.50 -20.75
CA GLU A 18 40.13 7.97 -19.38
C GLU A 18 39.14 7.15 -18.57
N SER A 19 39.71 6.14 -17.91
CA SER A 19 39.13 5.35 -16.83
C SER A 19 38.17 6.19 -16.00
N VAL A 20 36.88 5.93 -16.16
CA VAL A 20 35.84 6.31 -15.19
C VAL A 20 36.22 5.59 -13.89
N ARG A 21 37.02 6.25 -13.05
CA ARG A 21 37.29 5.77 -11.71
C ARG A 21 35.95 5.66 -10.98
N PRO A 22 35.61 4.50 -10.41
CA PRO A 22 34.50 4.42 -9.47
C PRO A 22 34.72 5.48 -8.39
N LEU A 23 33.70 6.31 -8.14
CA LEU A 23 33.70 7.27 -7.03
C LEU A 23 34.12 6.52 -5.76
N GLU A 24 35.29 6.86 -5.22
CA GLU A 24 35.83 6.26 -4.01
C GLU A 24 34.85 6.49 -2.86
N GLU A 25 34.22 5.41 -2.37
CA GLU A 25 33.41 5.47 -1.16
C GLU A 25 34.30 5.82 0.05
N PRO A 26 33.81 6.62 1.01
CA PRO A 26 34.58 6.96 2.19
C PRO A 26 34.95 5.69 2.97
N SER A 27 36.23 5.54 3.29
CA SER A 27 36.78 4.39 4.01
C SER A 27 36.11 4.21 5.38
N GLU A 28 35.68 2.98 5.68
CA GLU A 28 35.01 2.63 6.94
C GLU A 28 35.93 2.86 8.13
N THR A 29 35.44 3.58 9.14
CA THR A 29 36.16 3.76 10.42
C THR A 29 35.67 2.75 11.45
N GLU A 30 36.48 2.44 12.46
CA GLU A 30 36.17 1.42 13.49
C GLU A 30 34.85 1.70 14.27
N SER A 31 34.41 2.95 14.31
CA SER A 31 33.10 3.37 14.84
C SER A 31 31.90 2.93 13.98
N ASP A 32 32.08 2.60 12.69
CA ASP A 32 30.99 2.16 11.79
C ASP A 32 30.58 0.70 12.05
N ARG A 33 31.47 -0.12 12.63
CA ARG A 33 31.28 -1.59 12.72
C ARG A 33 30.11 -2.01 13.63
N THR A 34 29.66 -1.13 14.52
CA THR A 34 28.57 -1.42 15.48
C THR A 34 27.34 -0.54 15.24
N ALA A 35 27.42 0.41 14.31
CA ALA A 35 26.33 1.33 14.03
C ALA A 35 25.34 0.72 13.05
N LEU A 36 24.05 0.97 13.27
CA LEU A 36 23.06 0.79 12.23
C LEU A 36 23.44 1.71 11.05
N ARG A 37 23.28 1.21 9.82
CA ARG A 37 23.57 2.00 8.62
C ARG A 37 22.28 2.34 7.88
N ALA A 38 22.17 3.60 7.50
CA ALA A 38 21.13 4.12 6.64
C ALA A 38 21.71 4.97 5.52
N ALA A 39 20.92 5.20 4.48
CA ALA A 39 21.18 6.17 3.46
C ALA A 39 19.98 7.10 3.34
N GLY A 40 20.28 8.40 3.23
CA GLY A 40 19.30 9.45 3.03
C GLY A 40 19.46 10.10 1.67
N VAL A 41 18.38 10.67 1.15
CA VAL A 41 18.40 11.40 -0.12
C VAL A 41 17.86 12.82 0.05
N LEU A 42 18.62 13.77 -0.49
CA LEU A 42 18.29 15.17 -0.62
C LEU A 42 17.88 15.39 -2.08
N VAL A 43 16.59 15.27 -2.34
CA VAL A 43 16.03 15.53 -3.66
C VAL A 43 15.79 17.02 -3.80
N LEU A 44 16.45 17.65 -4.76
CA LEU A 44 16.34 19.08 -5.04
C LEU A 44 15.58 19.31 -6.35
N ARG A 45 14.82 20.40 -6.40
CA ARG A 45 14.30 20.97 -7.65
C ARG A 45 14.53 22.47 -7.68
N GLU A 46 14.64 23.02 -8.88
CA GLU A 46 14.57 24.46 -9.10
C GLU A 46 13.15 24.83 -9.51
N THR A 47 12.60 25.86 -8.88
CA THR A 47 11.30 26.42 -9.25
C THR A 47 11.47 27.40 -10.41
N ALA A 48 10.37 27.72 -11.11
CA ALA A 48 10.36 28.76 -12.15
C ALA A 48 10.82 30.15 -11.63
N ALA A 49 10.75 30.38 -10.32
CA ALA A 49 11.24 31.59 -9.65
C ALA A 49 12.75 31.55 -9.33
N GLY A 50 13.47 30.50 -9.73
CA GLY A 50 14.90 30.31 -9.43
C GLY A 50 15.20 29.93 -7.98
N GLN A 51 14.17 29.56 -7.20
CA GLN A 51 14.36 29.08 -5.82
C GLN A 51 14.59 27.58 -5.81
N THR A 52 15.54 27.12 -4.99
CA THR A 52 15.75 25.70 -4.73
C THR A 52 14.80 25.19 -3.66
N GLU A 53 14.08 24.13 -3.98
CA GLU A 53 13.24 23.40 -3.05
C GLU A 53 13.79 22.00 -2.81
N VAL A 54 13.52 21.46 -1.62
CA VAL A 54 13.86 20.10 -1.22
C VAL A 54 12.59 19.30 -0.96
N ALA A 55 12.57 18.03 -1.36
CA ALA A 55 11.48 17.13 -1.01
C ALA A 55 11.62 16.69 0.45
N LEU A 56 10.58 16.93 1.25
CA LEU A 56 10.49 16.49 2.64
C LEU A 56 9.45 15.39 2.79
N LEU A 57 9.64 14.52 3.79
CA LEU A 57 8.70 13.45 4.14
C LEU A 57 7.99 13.81 5.46
N ARG A 58 6.67 13.69 5.49
CA ARG A 58 5.86 13.75 6.71
C ARG A 58 5.54 12.34 7.19
N ARG A 59 6.22 11.87 8.23
CA ARG A 59 5.98 10.55 8.81
C ARG A 59 5.51 10.69 10.25
N GLN A 60 4.33 10.15 10.56
CA GLN A 60 3.75 10.19 11.91
C GLN A 60 3.66 11.61 12.50
N GLY A 61 3.32 12.59 11.66
CA GLY A 61 3.24 14.01 12.05
C GLY A 61 4.58 14.74 12.15
N THR A 62 5.69 14.03 11.99
CA THR A 62 7.05 14.57 12.02
C THR A 62 7.56 14.83 10.60
N VAL A 63 8.20 15.98 10.38
CA VAL A 63 8.84 16.31 9.10
C VAL A 63 10.32 15.93 9.17
N CYS A 64 10.78 15.10 8.24
CA CYS A 64 12.16 14.62 8.16
C CYS A 64 12.64 14.51 6.72
N LEU A 65 13.94 14.31 6.54
CA LEU A 65 14.49 13.92 5.25
C LEU A 65 14.17 12.45 4.92
N PRO A 66 13.94 12.11 3.64
CA PRO A 66 13.78 10.73 3.21
C PRO A 66 15.04 9.90 3.48
N ARG A 67 14.89 8.75 4.14
CA ARG A 67 15.98 7.83 4.45
C ARG A 67 15.51 6.39 4.63
N VAL A 68 16.36 5.44 4.27
CA VAL A 68 16.11 4.00 4.46
C VAL A 68 17.32 3.34 5.11
N PHE A 69 17.09 2.24 5.83
CA PHE A 69 18.17 1.37 6.29
C PHE A 69 18.79 0.64 5.10
N LEU A 70 20.10 0.41 5.17
CA LEU A 70 20.81 -0.42 4.20
C LEU A 70 20.38 -1.88 4.35
N HIS A 71 20.14 -2.53 3.23
CA HIS A 71 20.12 -3.99 3.17
C HIS A 71 21.54 -4.55 3.29
N PRO A 72 21.70 -5.83 3.69
CA PRO A 72 23.00 -6.48 3.67
C PRO A 72 23.63 -6.34 2.28
N THR A 73 24.89 -5.89 2.22
CA THR A 73 25.68 -5.68 0.98
C THR A 73 25.20 -4.57 0.04
N GLU A 74 24.15 -3.82 0.40
CA GLU A 74 23.66 -2.70 -0.41
C GLU A 74 24.62 -1.51 -0.31
N ALA A 75 25.04 -0.98 -1.46
CA ALA A 75 25.81 0.26 -1.53
C ALA A 75 24.97 1.43 -1.00
N THR A 76 25.60 2.38 -0.31
CA THR A 76 24.90 3.51 0.32
C THR A 76 24.12 4.35 -0.70
N ARG A 77 24.71 4.55 -1.88
CA ARG A 77 24.05 5.23 -2.99
C ARG A 77 22.81 4.46 -3.48
N ALA A 78 22.91 3.14 -3.62
CA ALA A 78 21.78 2.32 -4.06
C ALA A 78 20.62 2.39 -3.03
N ALA A 79 20.94 2.41 -1.74
CA ALA A 79 19.97 2.64 -0.69
C ALA A 79 19.34 4.05 -0.76
N ALA A 80 20.11 5.09 -1.09
CA ALA A 80 19.57 6.44 -1.30
C ALA A 80 18.66 6.53 -2.54
N GLU A 81 19.02 5.85 -3.63
CA GLU A 81 18.18 5.70 -4.83
C GLU A 81 16.86 4.99 -4.49
N ARG A 82 16.92 3.91 -3.69
CA ARG A 82 15.73 3.23 -3.19
C ARG A 82 14.88 4.11 -2.27
N ALA A 83 15.49 4.89 -1.37
CA ALA A 83 14.76 5.86 -0.55
C ALA A 83 13.99 6.87 -1.41
N MET A 84 14.61 7.35 -2.50
CA MET A 84 13.98 8.26 -3.45
C MET A 84 12.75 7.63 -4.11
N VAL A 85 12.87 6.39 -4.60
CA VAL A 85 11.78 5.65 -5.24
C VAL A 85 10.66 5.31 -4.26
N ASP A 86 11.02 4.78 -3.09
CA ASP A 86 10.07 4.24 -2.11
C ASP A 86 9.35 5.32 -1.30
N GLN A 87 10.00 6.46 -1.04
CA GLN A 87 9.49 7.48 -0.12
C GLN A 87 9.13 8.79 -0.80
N VAL A 88 9.87 9.19 -1.84
CA VAL A 88 9.63 10.48 -2.51
C VAL A 88 8.74 10.29 -3.73
N GLN A 89 9.16 9.47 -4.69
CA GLN A 89 8.41 9.22 -5.91
C GLN A 89 8.97 8.02 -6.71
N ALA A 90 8.09 7.08 -7.06
CA ALA A 90 8.44 5.83 -7.75
C ALA A 90 9.00 5.98 -9.18
N HIS A 91 8.81 7.14 -9.83
CA HIS A 91 9.18 7.39 -11.23
C HIS A 91 10.17 8.54 -11.43
N MET A 92 10.65 9.16 -10.34
CA MET A 92 11.60 10.24 -10.47
C MET A 92 12.96 9.67 -10.83
N VAL A 93 13.63 10.26 -11.82
CA VAL A 93 15.02 9.93 -12.14
C VAL A 93 15.89 10.99 -11.50
N GLY A 94 16.63 10.60 -10.46
CA GLY A 94 17.62 11.45 -9.84
C GLY A 94 18.81 11.60 -10.78
N THR A 95 19.19 12.84 -11.10
CA THR A 95 20.42 13.15 -11.84
C THR A 95 21.46 13.79 -10.91
N GLY A 96 22.73 13.73 -11.29
CA GLY A 96 23.79 14.41 -10.55
C GLY A 96 23.98 13.94 -9.10
N TRP A 97 23.83 12.63 -8.85
CA TRP A 97 24.05 12.03 -7.52
C TRP A 97 25.42 12.40 -6.97
N ARG A 98 25.45 13.04 -5.80
CA ARG A 98 26.68 13.41 -5.09
C ARG A 98 26.55 13.13 -3.61
N PHE A 99 27.55 12.49 -3.03
CA PHE A 99 27.65 12.33 -1.59
C PHE A 99 27.79 13.71 -0.92
N VAL A 100 26.97 13.96 0.10
CA VAL A 100 26.96 15.24 0.83
C VAL A 100 27.72 15.10 2.13
N THR A 101 27.25 14.22 3.01
CA THR A 101 27.88 13.99 4.31
C THR A 101 27.34 12.72 4.97
N ARG A 102 28.01 12.28 6.04
CA ARG A 102 27.53 11.25 6.96
C ARG A 102 27.05 11.91 8.24
N LEU A 103 25.79 11.70 8.61
CA LEU A 103 25.24 12.10 9.90
C LEU A 103 25.25 10.93 10.88
N PHE A 104 25.60 11.20 12.13
CA PHE A 104 25.48 10.25 13.23
C PHE A 104 24.38 10.72 14.17
N ALA A 105 23.39 9.86 14.41
CA ALA A 105 22.29 10.11 15.32
C ALA A 105 22.11 8.92 16.27
N ASP A 106 21.40 9.15 17.37
CA ASP A 106 20.88 8.07 18.20
C ASP A 106 19.54 7.62 17.61
N PHE A 107 19.45 6.35 17.19
CA PHE A 107 18.22 5.73 16.74
C PHE A 107 17.87 4.57 17.65
N ASN A 108 16.88 4.77 18.51
CA ASN A 108 16.42 3.76 19.47
C ASN A 108 17.55 3.21 20.35
N GLY A 109 18.48 4.05 20.80
CA GLY A 109 19.58 3.69 21.70
C GLY A 109 20.77 3.08 20.97
N SER A 110 20.66 2.88 19.66
CA SER A 110 21.75 2.42 18.82
C SER A 110 22.27 3.59 17.98
N PRO A 111 23.60 3.72 17.84
CA PRO A 111 24.16 4.70 16.92
C PRO A 111 23.71 4.36 15.49
N LEU A 112 23.19 5.36 14.79
CA LEU A 112 22.79 5.29 13.39
C LEU A 112 23.68 6.21 12.57
N ALA A 113 24.44 5.64 11.65
CA ALA A 113 25.17 6.35 10.62
C ALA A 113 24.30 6.46 9.36
N THR A 114 23.97 7.69 8.94
CA THR A 114 23.19 7.96 7.72
C THR A 114 24.05 8.67 6.68
N ASP A 115 24.30 8.01 5.56
CA ASP A 115 24.99 8.60 4.41
C ASP A 115 24.00 9.37 3.54
N TYR A 116 24.10 10.69 3.50
CA TYR A 116 23.22 11.56 2.72
C TYR A 116 23.78 11.84 1.33
N TRP A 117 22.95 11.62 0.32
CA TRP A 117 23.25 11.89 -1.08
C TRP A 117 22.32 12.98 -1.60
N ARG A 118 22.84 13.93 -2.39
CA ARG A 118 22.02 14.90 -3.12
C ARG A 118 21.79 14.43 -4.54
N THR A 119 20.63 14.77 -5.08
CA THR A 119 20.28 14.58 -6.48
C THR A 119 19.31 15.66 -6.93
N GLN A 120 19.35 15.98 -8.21
CA GLN A 120 18.38 16.87 -8.84
C GLN A 120 17.25 16.04 -9.45
N ALA A 121 16.00 16.42 -9.15
CA ALA A 121 14.83 15.88 -9.81
C ALA A 121 14.87 16.23 -11.30
N SER A 122 14.73 15.22 -12.17
CA SER A 122 14.72 15.42 -13.63
C SER A 122 13.51 16.21 -14.13
N ASP A 123 12.40 16.15 -13.40
CA ASP A 123 11.16 16.85 -13.71
C ASP A 123 10.69 17.61 -12.45
N SER A 124 10.66 18.93 -12.55
CA SER A 124 10.29 19.81 -11.43
C SER A 124 8.84 19.65 -11.02
N ASP A 125 7.96 19.18 -11.90
CA ASP A 125 6.51 19.05 -11.67
C ASP A 125 6.08 17.62 -11.36
N ALA A 126 7.05 16.73 -11.18
CA ALA A 126 6.80 15.33 -10.91
C ALA A 126 5.96 15.14 -9.62
N PRO A 127 4.86 14.37 -9.67
CA PRO A 127 3.98 14.19 -8.52
C PRO A 127 4.68 13.38 -7.42
N LEU A 128 4.78 13.97 -6.23
CA LEU A 128 5.30 13.31 -5.04
C LEU A 128 4.31 12.28 -4.48
N LEU A 129 4.83 11.32 -3.70
CA LEU A 129 3.99 10.45 -2.86
C LEU A 129 3.21 11.29 -1.84
N THR A 130 2.05 10.80 -1.41
CA THR A 130 1.07 11.55 -0.58
C THR A 130 1.66 12.18 0.67
N ASP A 131 2.66 11.54 1.27
CA ASP A 131 3.32 12.01 2.49
C ASP A 131 4.52 12.93 2.23
N CYS A 132 4.84 13.19 0.97
CA CYS A 132 5.95 14.02 0.54
C CYS A 132 5.48 15.37 -0.03
N PHE A 133 6.26 16.40 0.24
CA PHE A 133 5.97 17.76 -0.22
C PHE A 133 7.27 18.53 -0.48
N TRP A 134 7.23 19.40 -1.49
CA TRP A 134 8.32 20.32 -1.80
C TRP A 134 8.31 21.49 -0.82
N THR A 135 9.50 21.87 -0.35
CA THR A 135 9.67 23.00 0.57
C THR A 135 10.90 23.81 0.18
N PRO A 136 10.82 25.15 0.14
CA PRO A 136 12.00 26.00 -0.05
C PRO A 136 13.10 25.67 0.96
N LEU A 137 14.36 25.59 0.52
CA LEU A 137 15.47 25.13 1.36
C LEU A 137 15.58 25.90 2.69
N ALA A 138 15.41 27.23 2.62
CA ALA A 138 15.41 28.12 3.79
C ALA A 138 14.28 27.82 4.79
N VAL A 139 13.12 27.36 4.31
CA VAL A 139 11.99 26.98 5.15
C VAL A 139 12.20 25.57 5.71
N ALA A 140 12.69 24.64 4.88
CA ALA A 140 12.94 23.26 5.26
C ALA A 140 13.87 23.13 6.47
N SER A 141 14.94 23.94 6.51
CA SER A 141 15.91 23.97 7.62
C SER A 141 15.28 24.36 8.97
N THR A 142 14.09 24.97 8.99
CA THR A 142 13.37 25.32 10.21
C THR A 142 12.29 24.31 10.60
N GLN A 143 11.76 23.57 9.62
CA GLN A 143 10.65 22.63 9.81
C GLN A 143 11.08 21.21 10.18
N LEU A 144 12.31 20.80 9.81
CA LEU A 144 12.81 19.47 10.13
C LEU A 144 12.86 19.25 11.65
N ALA A 145 12.38 18.10 12.08
CA ALA A 145 12.31 17.76 13.50
C ALA A 145 13.68 17.43 14.11
N PHE A 146 14.60 16.93 13.29
CA PHE A 146 15.92 16.47 13.72
C PHE A 146 16.96 17.60 13.60
N PRO A 147 17.60 18.04 14.71
CA PRO A 147 18.59 19.12 14.69
C PRO A 147 19.75 18.91 13.70
N GLU A 148 20.22 17.67 13.59
CA GLU A 148 21.29 17.27 12.67
C GLU A 148 20.89 17.43 11.19
N GLU A 149 19.63 17.13 10.84
CA GLU A 149 19.12 17.33 9.48
C GLU A 149 18.92 18.83 9.18
N ARG A 150 18.52 19.63 10.19
CA ARG A 150 18.48 21.10 10.05
C ARG A 150 19.86 21.67 9.77
N GLN A 151 20.86 21.24 10.51
CA GLN A 151 22.24 21.68 10.33
C GLN A 151 22.79 21.27 8.95
N LEU A 152 22.46 20.07 8.48
CA LEU A 152 22.77 19.62 7.13
C LEU A 152 22.20 20.58 6.08
N LEU A 153 20.93 20.95 6.15
CA LEU A 153 20.31 21.87 5.19
C LEU A 153 20.86 23.30 5.30
N MET A 154 21.16 23.79 6.51
CA MET A 154 21.77 25.12 6.69
C MET A 154 23.14 25.22 6.03
N ASN A 155 23.91 24.13 6.01
CA ASN A 155 25.22 24.09 5.34
C ASN A 155 25.13 23.93 3.82
N MET A 156 23.94 23.64 3.28
CA MET A 156 23.71 23.49 1.83
C MET A 156 23.34 24.80 1.12
N ASP A 157 23.26 25.91 1.85
CA ASP A 157 22.73 27.18 1.34
C ASP A 157 23.44 27.62 0.03
N PRO A 158 22.69 28.14 -0.97
CA PRO A 158 23.19 28.32 -2.34
C PRO A 158 24.45 29.18 -2.46
N LEU A 159 24.70 30.07 -1.49
CA LEU A 159 25.87 30.94 -1.46
C LEU A 159 27.19 30.17 -1.34
N THR A 160 27.17 28.93 -0.88
CA THR A 160 28.37 28.08 -0.79
C THR A 160 28.59 27.25 -2.07
N GLN A 161 27.59 27.12 -2.93
CA GLN A 161 27.69 26.31 -4.16
C GLN A 161 28.25 27.10 -5.36
N THR A 162 28.23 28.44 -5.33
CA THR A 162 28.85 29.27 -6.38
C THR A 162 30.39 29.22 -6.37
N GLN A 163 31.02 28.64 -5.35
CA GLN A 163 32.48 28.50 -5.26
C GLN A 163 33.03 27.15 -5.77
N GLU A 164 32.20 26.18 -6.15
CA GLU A 164 32.70 24.90 -6.69
C GLU A 164 33.16 24.98 -8.15
N GLY A 165 33.11 26.17 -8.77
CA GLY A 165 33.67 26.44 -10.10
C GLY A 165 35.18 26.76 -10.12
N THR A 166 35.90 26.64 -9.00
CA THR A 166 37.36 26.84 -8.98
C THR A 166 38.03 25.72 -8.21
N GLY A 167 38.64 24.80 -8.95
CA GLY A 167 39.39 23.69 -8.36
C GLY A 167 40.51 24.19 -7.46
N ALA A 168 40.40 23.92 -6.16
CA ALA A 168 41.51 23.94 -5.22
C ALA A 168 41.16 23.12 -3.97
N GLN A 169 41.68 21.89 -3.93
CA GLN A 169 42.12 21.16 -2.73
C GLN A 169 41.43 21.48 -1.39
N SER A 170 40.41 20.72 -1.03
CA SER A 170 40.14 20.43 0.39
C SER A 170 40.80 19.11 0.77
N LYS A 171 42.14 19.17 0.86
CA LYS A 171 42.96 18.17 1.56
C LYS A 171 43.45 18.86 2.83
N LYS A 172 42.56 19.05 3.81
CA LYS A 172 42.95 19.37 5.18
C LYS A 172 41.81 19.05 6.16
N GLU A 173 42.18 18.19 7.11
CA GLU A 173 41.65 18.12 8.47
C GLU A 173 40.24 17.53 8.65
N GLY A 174 40.25 16.19 8.75
CA GLY A 174 39.43 15.52 9.76
C GLY A 174 39.81 16.01 11.16
N ALA A 175 39.21 17.12 11.58
CA ALA A 175 39.10 17.45 12.98
C ALA A 175 37.92 16.64 13.52
N ALA A 176 38.22 15.61 14.30
CA ALA A 176 37.25 14.89 15.10
C ALA A 176 36.36 15.90 15.84
N ALA A 177 35.04 15.75 15.70
CA ALA A 177 34.09 16.48 16.53
C ALA A 177 34.52 16.33 18.01
N PRO A 178 34.65 17.41 18.78
CA PRO A 178 35.19 17.33 20.13
C PRO A 178 34.35 16.37 20.97
N ALA A 179 35.00 15.39 21.60
CA ALA A 179 34.36 14.35 22.40
C ALA A 179 33.41 14.92 23.49
N SER A 180 33.62 16.18 23.88
CA SER A 180 32.74 16.93 24.79
C SER A 180 31.34 17.21 24.23
N LEU A 181 31.18 17.35 22.90
CA LEU A 181 29.89 17.62 22.25
C LEU A 181 29.05 16.33 22.16
N ARG A 182 29.69 15.16 21.96
CA ARG A 182 29.03 13.84 22.06
C ARG A 182 28.53 13.55 23.48
N SER A 183 29.36 13.79 24.49
CA SER A 183 28.98 13.55 25.89
C SER A 183 27.92 14.54 26.40
N ALA A 184 27.97 15.81 25.97
CA ALA A 184 26.97 16.82 26.31
C ALA A 184 25.60 16.59 25.64
N LEU A 185 25.57 16.01 24.43
CA LEU A 185 24.32 15.64 23.76
C LEU A 185 23.74 14.33 24.31
N GLN A 186 24.58 13.34 24.67
CA GLN A 186 24.13 12.09 25.31
C GLN A 186 23.54 12.30 26.72
N SER A 187 24.05 13.27 27.48
CA SER A 187 23.59 13.54 28.86
C SER A 187 22.35 14.44 28.93
N ARG A 188 21.95 15.09 27.84
CA ARG A 188 20.87 16.10 27.83
C ARG A 188 19.57 15.60 27.20
N TRP A 189 19.55 14.42 26.60
CA TRP A 189 18.31 13.85 26.07
C TRP A 189 17.46 13.26 27.21
N PRO A 190 16.20 13.70 27.38
CA PRO A 190 15.32 13.06 28.35
C PRO A 190 15.14 11.60 27.93
N GLN A 191 15.37 10.67 28.84
CA GLN A 191 15.20 9.21 28.64
C GLN A 191 13.73 8.81 28.37
N GLY A 192 12.79 9.76 28.44
CA GLY A 192 11.35 9.57 28.28
C GLY A 192 10.88 9.08 26.91
N PRO A 193 11.31 9.67 25.77
CA PRO A 193 10.86 9.27 24.44
C PRO A 193 11.32 7.87 24.05
N HIS A 194 12.54 7.48 24.47
CA HIS A 194 13.10 6.16 24.18
C HIS A 194 12.31 5.04 24.87
N ARG A 195 12.01 5.23 26.17
CA ARG A 195 11.20 4.30 26.95
C ARG A 195 9.79 4.11 26.36
N ALA A 196 9.16 5.19 25.90
CA ALA A 196 7.84 5.14 25.28
C ALA A 196 7.86 4.39 23.94
N HIS A 197 8.88 4.64 23.11
CA HIS A 197 9.04 3.97 21.82
C HIS A 197 9.31 2.46 21.98
N LEU A 198 10.16 2.08 22.94
CA LEU A 198 10.40 0.66 23.26
C LEU A 198 9.11 -0.04 23.71
N ALA A 199 8.35 0.56 24.61
CA ALA A 199 7.07 0.01 25.06
C ALA A 199 6.09 -0.19 23.89
N GLN A 200 6.00 0.79 22.97
CA GLN A 200 5.16 0.67 21.78
C GLN A 200 5.65 -0.45 20.84
N SER A 201 6.97 -0.58 20.65
CA SER A 201 7.57 -1.63 19.83
C SER A 201 7.36 -3.03 20.41
N ILE A 202 7.41 -3.17 21.74
CA ILE A 202 7.12 -4.42 22.46
C ILE A 202 5.64 -4.79 22.26
N ALA A 203 4.72 -3.84 22.46
CA ALA A 203 3.29 -4.07 22.27
C ALA A 203 2.94 -4.50 20.83
N ALA A 204 3.52 -3.83 19.82
CA ALA A 204 3.32 -4.19 18.42
C ALA A 204 3.86 -5.59 18.08
N THR A 205 5.03 -5.93 18.61
CA THR A 205 5.63 -7.27 18.40
C THR A 205 4.83 -8.35 19.13
N ARG A 206 4.31 -8.06 20.33
CA ARG A 206 3.43 -8.96 21.08
C ARG A 206 2.15 -9.27 20.29
N ALA A 207 1.47 -8.24 19.77
CA ALA A 207 0.27 -8.43 18.94
C ALA A 207 0.56 -9.29 17.69
N SER A 208 1.72 -9.07 17.05
CA SER A 208 2.20 -9.87 15.93
C SER A 208 2.34 -11.35 16.31
N VAL A 209 3.08 -11.64 17.39
CA VAL A 209 3.32 -13.01 17.89
C VAL A 209 2.00 -13.68 18.32
N GLU A 210 1.09 -12.92 18.93
CA GLU A 210 -0.20 -13.45 19.39
C GLU A 210 -1.14 -13.82 18.24
N SER A 211 -1.04 -13.12 17.11
CA SER A 211 -1.82 -13.39 15.90
C SER A 211 -1.32 -14.61 15.10
N SER A 212 -0.09 -15.05 15.33
CA SER A 212 0.55 -16.14 14.61
C SER A 212 0.07 -17.53 15.08
N GLY A 213 -1.18 -17.91 14.78
CA GLY A 213 -1.70 -19.29 14.82
C GLY A 213 -1.61 -20.04 16.17
N PRO A 214 -2.05 -21.33 16.22
CA PRO A 214 -2.10 -22.09 17.48
C PRO A 214 -0.72 -22.38 18.06
N THR A 215 -0.68 -22.52 19.40
CA THR A 215 0.48 -22.62 20.31
C THR A 215 1.57 -23.58 19.85
N SER A 216 2.61 -23.03 19.24
CA SER A 216 3.90 -23.67 19.01
C SER A 216 4.92 -23.21 20.05
N ASP A 217 5.90 -24.07 20.37
CA ASP A 217 6.93 -23.80 21.38
C ASP A 217 7.66 -22.46 21.18
N TRP A 218 7.87 -22.05 19.91
CA TRP A 218 8.51 -20.76 19.60
C TRP A 218 7.69 -19.56 20.08
N ARG A 219 6.36 -19.66 20.09
CA ARG A 219 5.46 -18.56 20.48
C ARG A 219 5.58 -18.31 21.97
N ALA A 220 5.62 -19.37 22.78
CA ALA A 220 5.85 -19.27 24.22
C ALA A 220 7.20 -18.59 24.50
N HIS A 221 8.26 -19.01 23.81
CA HIS A 221 9.59 -18.42 23.98
C HIS A 221 9.65 -16.95 23.51
N ALA A 222 8.97 -16.60 22.41
CA ALA A 222 8.90 -15.21 21.94
C ALA A 222 8.14 -14.30 22.93
N LEU A 223 7.04 -14.79 23.51
CA LEU A 223 6.28 -14.07 24.54
C LEU A 223 7.10 -13.89 25.82
N GLU A 224 7.82 -14.92 26.26
CA GLU A 224 8.73 -14.82 27.41
C GLU A 224 9.80 -13.73 27.20
N ARG A 225 10.38 -13.65 25.99
CA ARG A 225 11.34 -12.58 25.65
C ARG A 225 10.69 -11.19 25.64
N LEU A 226 9.43 -11.08 25.22
CA LEU A 226 8.71 -9.81 25.28
C LEU A 226 8.38 -9.39 26.72
N ASP A 227 8.07 -10.34 27.60
CA ASP A 227 7.89 -10.08 29.04
C ASP A 227 9.21 -9.59 29.68
N GLN A 228 10.34 -10.23 29.34
CA GLN A 228 11.67 -9.78 29.75
C GLN A 228 12.00 -8.36 29.24
N ALA A 229 11.59 -8.04 28.00
CA ALA A 229 11.77 -6.71 27.44
C ALA A 229 10.95 -5.66 28.21
N ASP A 230 9.67 -5.95 28.51
CA ASP A 230 8.81 -5.07 29.30
C ASP A 230 9.38 -4.82 30.71
N ASP A 231 9.85 -5.87 31.40
CA ASP A 231 10.46 -5.73 32.72
C ASP A 231 11.76 -4.93 32.70
N ALA A 232 12.56 -5.06 31.64
CA ALA A 232 13.75 -4.24 31.44
C ALA A 232 13.40 -2.76 31.19
N VAL A 233 12.36 -2.46 30.40
CA VAL A 233 11.82 -1.09 30.22
C VAL A 233 11.33 -0.52 31.55
N ARG A 234 10.63 -1.32 32.37
CA ARG A 234 10.16 -0.90 33.71
C ARG A 234 11.31 -0.57 34.65
N ALA A 235 12.38 -1.37 34.62
CA ALA A 235 13.59 -1.20 35.41
C ALA A 235 14.55 -0.11 34.86
N GLY A 236 14.23 0.54 33.73
CA GLY A 236 15.09 1.54 33.10
C GLY A 236 16.35 0.95 32.44
N ARG A 237 16.39 -0.37 32.21
CA ARG A 237 17.50 -1.08 31.54
C ARG A 237 17.22 -1.18 30.04
N LEU A 238 17.34 -0.04 29.33
CA LEU A 238 16.89 0.09 27.94
C LEU A 238 17.66 -0.81 26.96
N ASP A 239 18.96 -1.04 27.19
CA ASP A 239 19.77 -1.94 26.34
C ASP A 239 19.30 -3.40 26.45
N ALA A 240 19.05 -3.87 27.68
CA ALA A 240 18.52 -5.21 27.93
C ALA A 240 17.11 -5.38 27.35
N ALA A 241 16.28 -4.33 27.38
CA ALA A 241 14.97 -4.33 26.75
C ALA A 241 15.06 -4.46 25.23
N GLN A 242 15.97 -3.70 24.60
CA GLN A 242 16.19 -3.73 23.16
C GLN A 242 16.75 -5.08 22.70
N GLU A 243 17.65 -5.70 23.47
CA GLU A 243 18.19 -7.03 23.18
C GLU A 243 17.07 -8.09 23.23
N ALA A 244 16.27 -8.12 24.30
CA ALA A 244 15.17 -9.07 24.46
C ALA A 244 14.11 -8.89 23.36
N LEU A 245 13.77 -7.65 23.00
CA LEU A 245 12.87 -7.36 21.87
C LEU A 245 13.43 -7.87 20.53
N THR A 246 14.73 -7.72 20.30
CA THR A 246 15.40 -8.19 19.08
C THR A 246 15.36 -9.71 18.99
N GLN A 247 15.59 -10.41 20.11
CA GLN A 247 15.48 -11.87 20.17
C GLN A 247 14.05 -12.35 19.90
N ALA A 248 13.03 -11.68 20.45
CA ALA A 248 11.62 -12.00 20.17
C ALA A 248 11.27 -11.84 18.68
N ARG A 249 11.72 -10.74 18.04
CA ARG A 249 11.50 -10.51 16.60
C ARG A 249 12.18 -11.57 15.73
N ARG A 250 13.38 -12.01 16.13
CA ARG A 250 14.08 -13.09 15.42
C ARG A 250 13.28 -14.39 15.44
N LEU A 251 12.71 -14.76 16.60
CA LEU A 251 11.86 -15.95 16.72
C LEU A 251 10.60 -15.86 15.86
N ASP A 252 9.92 -14.70 15.82
CA ASP A 252 8.75 -14.47 14.95
C ASP A 252 9.11 -14.60 13.46
N LEU A 253 10.25 -14.02 13.03
CA LEU A 253 10.73 -14.13 11.66
C LEU A 253 11.11 -15.57 11.28
N GLU A 254 11.83 -16.27 12.15
CA GLU A 254 12.20 -17.67 11.94
C GLU A 254 10.94 -18.54 11.81
N ALA A 255 9.95 -18.35 12.68
CA ALA A 255 8.68 -19.06 12.63
C ALA A 255 7.90 -18.80 11.33
N ARG A 256 7.82 -17.55 10.89
CA ARG A 256 7.20 -17.18 9.61
C ARG A 256 7.90 -17.85 8.44
N SER A 257 9.24 -17.88 8.44
CA SER A 257 10.01 -18.56 7.39
C SER A 257 9.75 -20.06 7.34
N VAL A 258 9.50 -20.69 8.49
CA VAL A 258 9.15 -22.13 8.57
C VAL A 258 7.72 -22.35 8.08
N ALA A 259 6.78 -21.50 8.45
CA ALA A 259 5.41 -21.54 7.96
C ALA A 259 5.35 -21.36 6.43
N GLU A 260 6.09 -20.39 5.89
CA GLU A 260 6.24 -20.17 4.44
C GLU A 260 6.84 -21.39 3.74
N ARG A 261 7.92 -21.98 4.27
CA ARG A 261 8.53 -23.19 3.71
C ARG A 261 7.57 -24.39 3.75
N ARG A 262 6.79 -24.53 4.83
CA ARG A 262 5.79 -25.60 4.96
C ARG A 262 4.67 -25.43 3.94
N LEU A 263 4.18 -24.21 3.77
CA LEU A 263 3.16 -23.87 2.78
C LEU A 263 3.68 -24.12 1.36
N MET A 264 4.93 -23.72 1.07
CA MET A 264 5.59 -24.01 -0.20
C MET A 264 5.70 -25.51 -0.45
N THR A 265 6.09 -26.29 0.57
CA THR A 265 6.19 -27.75 0.47
C THR A 265 4.82 -28.38 0.20
N GLN A 266 3.76 -27.88 0.83
CA GLN A 266 2.38 -28.35 0.59
C GLN A 266 1.90 -28.02 -0.82
N LEU A 267 2.21 -26.82 -1.33
CA LEU A 267 1.93 -26.43 -2.72
C LEU A 267 2.67 -27.34 -3.71
N LEU A 268 3.96 -27.59 -3.49
CA LEU A 268 4.78 -28.47 -4.33
C LEU A 268 4.30 -29.93 -4.33
N ARG A 269 3.85 -30.43 -3.17
CA ARG A 269 3.29 -31.80 -3.06
C ARG A 269 1.90 -31.96 -3.68
N GLY A 270 1.24 -30.86 -4.05
CA GLY A 270 -0.14 -30.90 -4.53
C GLY A 270 -1.15 -31.27 -3.44
N ASP A 271 -0.75 -31.19 -2.17
CA ASP A 271 -1.59 -31.48 -1.01
C ASP A 271 -2.61 -30.35 -0.75
N VAL A 272 -2.41 -29.18 -1.37
CA VAL A 272 -3.43 -28.11 -1.43
C VAL A 272 -4.47 -28.51 -2.49
N ARG A 273 -5.35 -29.45 -2.14
CA ARG A 273 -6.51 -29.82 -2.96
C ARG A 273 -7.67 -28.83 -2.76
N GLU A 274 -8.30 -28.54 -3.89
CA GLU A 274 -9.67 -28.05 -4.10
C GLU A 274 -10.02 -26.54 -4.19
N ASN A 275 -9.10 -25.57 -4.08
CA ASN A 275 -9.55 -24.17 -4.27
C ASN A 275 -8.58 -23.17 -4.90
N THR A 276 -7.46 -23.61 -5.46
CA THR A 276 -6.58 -22.75 -6.25
C THR A 276 -6.67 -23.13 -7.72
N ASP A 277 -7.13 -22.19 -8.55
CA ASP A 277 -7.19 -22.32 -10.01
C ASP A 277 -5.88 -22.89 -10.55
N GLY A 278 -5.99 -23.94 -11.38
CA GLY A 278 -4.83 -24.69 -11.89
C GLY A 278 -3.76 -23.83 -12.55
N TRP A 279 -4.15 -22.69 -13.13
CA TRP A 279 -3.22 -21.72 -13.73
C TRP A 279 -2.27 -21.07 -12.72
N LEU A 280 -2.73 -20.75 -11.50
CA LEU A 280 -1.87 -20.14 -10.48
C LEU A 280 -0.84 -21.16 -9.97
N ARG A 281 -1.27 -22.41 -9.80
CA ARG A 281 -0.40 -23.52 -9.45
C ARG A 281 0.69 -23.71 -10.52
N ASP A 282 0.31 -23.74 -11.80
CA ASP A 282 1.25 -23.94 -12.90
C ASP A 282 2.22 -22.75 -13.03
N THR A 283 1.74 -21.52 -12.92
CA THR A 283 2.57 -20.31 -12.97
C THR A 283 3.59 -20.26 -11.84
N LEU A 284 3.18 -20.65 -10.62
CA LEU A 284 4.08 -20.71 -9.46
C LEU A 284 5.10 -21.85 -9.59
N LEU A 285 4.69 -23.00 -10.14
CA LEU A 285 5.59 -24.13 -10.37
C LEU A 285 6.64 -23.82 -11.46
N THR A 286 6.25 -23.15 -12.55
CA THR A 286 7.17 -22.71 -13.60
C THR A 286 8.19 -21.70 -13.08
N ALA A 287 7.74 -20.67 -12.34
CA ALA A 287 8.64 -19.69 -11.75
C ALA A 287 9.67 -20.32 -10.79
N LEU A 288 9.26 -21.33 -10.01
CA LEU A 288 10.15 -22.05 -9.08
C LEU A 288 11.13 -22.99 -9.79
N GLN A 289 10.78 -23.53 -10.96
CA GLN A 289 11.67 -24.38 -11.75
C GLN A 289 12.74 -23.58 -12.49
N GLU A 290 12.42 -22.35 -12.92
CA GLU A 290 13.32 -21.54 -13.75
C GLU A 290 14.39 -20.81 -12.92
N ASN A 291 14.11 -20.43 -11.66
CA ASN A 291 15.14 -19.87 -10.78
C ASN A 291 14.74 -19.89 -9.28
N PRO A 292 15.40 -20.62 -8.37
CA PRO A 292 14.95 -20.77 -6.98
C PRO A 292 15.46 -19.68 -6.00
N ASP A 293 15.95 -18.54 -6.49
CA ASP A 293 16.58 -17.54 -5.64
C ASP A 293 15.59 -16.61 -4.89
N ALA A 294 16.12 -15.74 -4.05
CA ALA A 294 15.35 -14.79 -3.25
C ALA A 294 14.51 -13.82 -4.09
N GLY A 295 14.92 -13.55 -5.34
CA GLY A 295 14.20 -12.70 -6.28
C GLY A 295 12.90 -13.36 -6.72
N THR A 296 12.94 -14.65 -7.06
CA THR A 296 11.74 -15.43 -7.40
C THR A 296 10.77 -15.52 -6.23
N MET A 297 11.26 -15.64 -5.00
CA MET A 297 10.40 -15.64 -3.81
C MET A 297 9.72 -14.29 -3.56
N ALA A 298 10.39 -13.17 -3.84
CA ALA A 298 9.76 -11.85 -3.80
C ALA A 298 8.72 -11.67 -4.92
N LEU A 299 8.94 -12.27 -6.09
CA LEU A 299 8.03 -12.27 -7.23
C LEU A 299 6.79 -13.13 -6.95
N VAL A 300 6.98 -14.33 -6.37
CA VAL A 300 5.92 -15.21 -5.90
C VAL A 300 5.11 -14.54 -4.80
N ARG A 301 5.76 -13.95 -3.78
CA ARG A 301 5.08 -13.17 -2.73
C ARG A 301 4.32 -11.99 -3.32
N GLY A 302 4.95 -11.23 -4.22
CA GLY A 302 4.33 -10.09 -4.90
C GLY A 302 3.12 -10.50 -5.73
N GLU A 303 3.17 -11.64 -6.43
CA GLU A 303 2.03 -12.13 -7.20
C GLU A 303 0.96 -12.76 -6.31
N LEU A 304 1.32 -13.41 -5.20
CA LEU A 304 0.37 -13.89 -4.19
C LEU A 304 -0.34 -12.72 -3.51
N GLU A 305 0.36 -11.63 -3.21
CA GLU A 305 -0.22 -10.39 -2.68
C GLU A 305 -1.07 -9.67 -3.74
N ARG A 306 -0.64 -9.62 -5.00
CA ARG A 306 -1.45 -9.09 -6.10
C ARG A 306 -2.69 -9.94 -6.33
N GLN A 307 -2.60 -11.26 -6.22
CA GLN A 307 -3.74 -12.18 -6.26
C GLN A 307 -4.62 -12.00 -5.03
N THR A 308 -4.08 -11.82 -3.83
CA THR A 308 -4.88 -11.52 -2.63
C THR A 308 -5.57 -10.15 -2.76
N ARG A 309 -4.97 -9.17 -3.45
CA ARG A 309 -5.58 -7.87 -3.77
C ARG A 309 -6.56 -7.93 -4.95
N ARG A 310 -6.31 -8.77 -5.96
CA ARG A 310 -7.19 -9.02 -7.12
C ARG A 310 -8.39 -9.85 -6.69
N ASN A 311 -8.17 -10.97 -6.02
CA ASN A 311 -9.20 -11.77 -5.36
C ASN A 311 -9.86 -10.97 -4.24
N GLY A 312 -9.18 -10.06 -3.53
CA GLY A 312 -9.84 -9.13 -2.62
C GLY A 312 -10.74 -8.10 -3.31
N ARG A 313 -10.53 -7.81 -4.61
CA ARG A 313 -11.42 -7.00 -5.46
C ARG A 313 -12.47 -7.83 -6.20
N ASP A 314 -12.17 -9.09 -6.53
CA ASP A 314 -13.02 -10.00 -7.31
C ASP A 314 -13.92 -10.89 -6.42
N LEU A 315 -13.52 -11.20 -5.18
CA LEU A 315 -14.40 -11.73 -4.13
C LEU A 315 -15.51 -10.73 -3.80
N PHE A 316 -15.23 -9.43 -3.91
CA PHE A 316 -16.24 -8.39 -3.71
C PHE A 316 -17.23 -8.25 -4.87
N THR A 317 -16.98 -8.83 -6.05
CA THR A 317 -17.91 -8.77 -7.19
C THR A 317 -18.63 -10.09 -7.43
N HIS A 318 -17.95 -11.24 -7.26
CA HIS A 318 -18.56 -12.56 -7.43
C HIS A 318 -19.44 -12.97 -6.24
N ASP A 319 -19.01 -12.66 -5.01
CA ASP A 319 -19.77 -12.99 -3.80
C ASP A 319 -20.86 -11.95 -3.51
N GLN A 320 -20.73 -10.71 -4.01
CA GLN A 320 -21.84 -9.75 -4.03
C GLN A 320 -22.91 -10.10 -5.07
N GLY A 321 -22.53 -10.70 -6.19
CA GLY A 321 -23.48 -11.28 -7.14
C GLY A 321 -24.28 -12.42 -6.48
N ARG A 322 -23.60 -13.36 -5.81
CA ARG A 322 -24.26 -14.47 -5.10
C ARG A 322 -25.01 -14.04 -3.85
N LEU A 323 -24.50 -13.10 -3.05
CA LEU A 323 -25.23 -12.53 -1.91
C LEU A 323 -26.42 -11.70 -2.37
N ALA A 324 -26.31 -10.89 -3.42
CA ALA A 324 -27.45 -10.19 -3.99
C ALA A 324 -28.46 -11.17 -4.60
N GLN A 325 -27.99 -12.24 -5.23
CA GLN A 325 -28.86 -13.30 -5.72
C GLN A 325 -29.58 -13.95 -4.53
N ILE A 326 -28.88 -14.48 -3.53
CA ILE A 326 -29.47 -15.08 -2.31
C ILE A 326 -30.41 -14.11 -1.58
N LEU A 327 -30.02 -12.85 -1.40
CA LEU A 327 -30.84 -11.80 -0.77
C LEU A 327 -32.09 -11.44 -1.59
N VAL A 328 -32.15 -11.78 -2.88
CA VAL A 328 -33.33 -11.58 -3.73
C VAL A 328 -34.12 -12.87 -3.90
N THR A 329 -33.50 -14.01 -4.20
CA THR A 329 -34.19 -15.29 -4.40
C THR A 329 -34.79 -15.82 -3.11
N VAL A 330 -34.15 -15.68 -1.95
CA VAL A 330 -34.68 -16.24 -0.70
C VAL A 330 -35.95 -15.51 -0.25
N PRO A 331 -36.03 -14.17 -0.23
CA PRO A 331 -37.28 -13.48 0.10
C PRO A 331 -38.38 -13.71 -0.93
N VAL A 332 -38.04 -13.77 -2.23
CA VAL A 332 -39.03 -14.07 -3.28
C VAL A 332 -39.57 -15.48 -3.14
N ALA A 333 -38.72 -16.47 -2.89
CA ALA A 333 -39.14 -17.86 -2.68
C ALA A 333 -39.98 -18.02 -1.41
N LEU A 334 -39.58 -17.37 -0.30
CA LEU A 334 -40.37 -17.36 0.94
C LEU A 334 -41.73 -16.68 0.75
N TRP A 335 -41.79 -15.61 -0.04
CA TRP A 335 -43.04 -14.91 -0.33
C TRP A 335 -43.97 -15.73 -1.24
N VAL A 336 -43.43 -16.35 -2.31
CA VAL A 336 -44.20 -17.28 -3.16
C VAL A 336 -44.72 -18.45 -2.34
N TYR A 337 -43.91 -19.00 -1.44
CA TYR A 337 -44.33 -20.06 -0.53
C TYR A 337 -45.45 -19.57 0.41
N PHE A 338 -45.33 -18.39 1.02
CA PHE A 338 -46.37 -17.82 1.88
C PHE A 338 -47.67 -17.54 1.12
N ALA A 339 -47.58 -16.95 -0.08
CA ALA A 339 -48.73 -16.69 -0.94
C ALA A 339 -49.43 -17.99 -1.35
N PHE A 340 -48.67 -19.05 -1.64
CA PHE A 340 -49.19 -20.37 -1.96
C PHE A 340 -49.87 -21.04 -0.75
N GLN A 341 -49.27 -20.96 0.44
CA GLN A 341 -49.86 -21.49 1.68
C GLN A 341 -51.18 -20.79 2.03
N HIS A 342 -51.27 -19.48 1.82
CA HIS A 342 -52.47 -18.71 2.14
C HIS A 342 -53.55 -18.71 1.06
N SER A 343 -53.24 -19.13 -0.17
CA SER A 343 -54.25 -19.30 -1.23
C SER A 343 -54.99 -20.63 -1.17
N TRP A 344 -54.56 -21.56 -0.31
CA TRP A 344 -55.18 -22.89 -0.14
C TRP A 344 -56.07 -23.04 1.10
N VAL A 345 -56.26 -21.99 1.90
CA VAL A 345 -57.14 -22.04 3.07
C VAL A 345 -58.40 -21.22 2.81
N THR A 346 -59.34 -21.80 2.06
CA THR A 346 -60.78 -21.79 2.34
C THR A 346 -61.51 -22.63 1.27
N PRO A 347 -61.85 -23.89 1.56
CA PRO A 347 -62.77 -24.64 0.71
C PRO A 347 -64.21 -24.20 1.06
N GLY A 348 -64.79 -23.32 0.25
CA GLY A 348 -66.23 -23.05 0.32
C GLY A 348 -66.64 -21.65 -0.11
N SER A 349 -66.73 -21.42 -1.41
CA SER A 349 -67.79 -20.64 -2.09
C SER A 349 -67.28 -20.22 -3.47
N PRO A 350 -67.80 -20.80 -4.57
CA PRO A 350 -67.41 -20.42 -5.92
C PRO A 350 -68.36 -19.32 -6.41
N THR A 351 -68.10 -18.04 -6.13
CA THR A 351 -68.65 -16.93 -6.94
C THR A 351 -68.07 -15.53 -6.71
N ASP A 352 -67.26 -15.24 -5.69
CA ASP A 352 -66.86 -13.84 -5.45
C ASP A 352 -65.42 -13.56 -5.91
N GLY A 353 -65.25 -12.52 -6.73
CA GLY A 353 -64.08 -12.13 -7.54
C GLY A 353 -62.73 -11.85 -6.84
N ASN A 354 -62.36 -12.61 -5.81
CA ASN A 354 -61.13 -12.43 -5.04
C ASN A 354 -59.87 -13.11 -5.62
N HIS A 355 -59.95 -13.77 -6.78
CA HIS A 355 -58.80 -14.45 -7.40
C HIS A 355 -57.92 -13.55 -8.30
N VAL A 356 -58.29 -12.28 -8.49
CA VAL A 356 -57.56 -11.36 -9.39
C VAL A 356 -56.26 -10.81 -8.77
N LEU A 357 -56.23 -10.60 -7.45
CA LEU A 357 -55.08 -10.04 -6.74
C LEU A 357 -53.82 -10.94 -6.77
N PRO A 358 -53.92 -12.28 -6.56
CA PRO A 358 -52.75 -13.17 -6.65
C PRO A 358 -52.15 -13.24 -8.06
N ALA A 359 -53.00 -13.20 -9.10
CA ALA A 359 -52.55 -13.28 -10.49
C ALA A 359 -51.80 -12.02 -10.95
N MET A 360 -52.25 -10.83 -10.52
CA MET A 360 -51.56 -9.57 -10.81
C MET A 360 -50.21 -9.47 -10.10
N ALA A 361 -50.13 -9.93 -8.85
CA ALA A 361 -48.87 -9.94 -8.11
C ALA A 361 -47.83 -10.88 -8.75
N PHE A 362 -48.27 -12.01 -9.31
CA PHE A 362 -47.41 -12.94 -10.05
C PHE A 362 -46.84 -12.31 -11.34
N GLY A 363 -47.65 -11.56 -12.10
CA GLY A 363 -47.20 -10.93 -13.35
C GLY A 363 -46.19 -9.80 -13.15
N LEU A 364 -46.41 -8.95 -12.14
CA LEU A 364 -45.52 -7.82 -11.81
C LEU A 364 -44.16 -8.27 -11.28
N PHE A 365 -44.14 -9.23 -10.35
CA PHE A 365 -42.89 -9.71 -9.76
C PHE A 365 -42.15 -10.71 -10.66
N GLY A 366 -42.87 -11.50 -11.46
CA GLY A 366 -42.26 -12.36 -12.48
C GLY A 366 -41.48 -11.55 -13.53
N GLY A 367 -42.02 -10.40 -13.97
CA GLY A 367 -41.35 -9.52 -14.93
C GLY A 367 -40.09 -8.84 -14.38
N VAL A 368 -40.11 -8.43 -13.11
CA VAL A 368 -38.93 -7.85 -12.42
C VAL A 368 -37.86 -8.91 -12.17
N ALA A 369 -38.25 -10.10 -11.71
CA ALA A 369 -37.33 -11.22 -11.51
C ALA A 369 -36.71 -11.69 -12.83
N TRP A 370 -37.49 -11.80 -13.90
CA TRP A 370 -37.00 -12.17 -15.24
C TRP A 370 -35.99 -11.13 -15.79
N SER A 371 -36.29 -9.85 -15.58
CA SER A 371 -35.43 -8.74 -16.04
C SER A 371 -34.12 -8.66 -15.23
N LEU A 372 -34.15 -8.93 -13.93
CA LEU A 372 -32.97 -9.04 -13.07
C LEU A 372 -32.12 -10.30 -13.38
N PHE A 373 -32.76 -11.38 -13.85
CA PHE A 373 -32.07 -12.62 -14.20
C PHE A 373 -31.31 -12.54 -15.54
N HIS A 374 -31.76 -11.69 -16.47
CA HIS A 374 -31.20 -11.59 -17.82
C HIS A 374 -30.41 -10.30 -18.11
N ALA A 375 -30.42 -9.30 -17.23
CA ALA A 375 -29.63 -8.07 -17.40
C ALA A 375 -28.22 -8.21 -16.77
N PRO A 376 -27.13 -7.89 -17.50
CA PRO A 376 -25.78 -7.87 -16.93
C PRO A 376 -25.62 -6.63 -16.03
N LEU A 377 -25.85 -6.79 -14.72
CA LEU A 377 -25.70 -5.73 -13.74
C LEU A 377 -24.22 -5.56 -13.38
N ARG A 378 -23.67 -4.35 -13.52
CA ARG A 378 -22.24 -4.08 -13.26
C ARG A 378 -21.94 -3.70 -11.81
N SER A 379 -22.97 -3.37 -11.01
CA SER A 379 -22.81 -3.10 -9.58
C SER A 379 -24.11 -3.34 -8.78
N ILE A 380 -23.99 -3.59 -7.46
CA ILE A 380 -25.14 -3.68 -6.54
C ILE A 380 -26.05 -2.45 -6.63
N ARG A 381 -25.46 -1.26 -6.82
CA ARG A 381 -26.21 0.00 -6.88
C ARG A 381 -27.16 0.04 -8.07
N GLU A 382 -26.78 -0.57 -9.19
CA GLU A 382 -27.63 -0.69 -10.39
C GLU A 382 -28.77 -1.69 -10.20
N ALA A 383 -28.59 -2.72 -9.37
CA ALA A 383 -29.62 -3.70 -9.03
C ALA A 383 -30.64 -3.14 -8.02
N LEU A 384 -30.18 -2.32 -7.07
CA LEU A 384 -31.01 -1.84 -5.96
C LEU A 384 -32.05 -0.81 -6.40
N ILE A 385 -31.70 0.05 -7.35
CA ILE A 385 -32.58 1.13 -7.84
C ILE A 385 -33.89 0.59 -8.45
N PRO A 386 -33.89 -0.33 -9.43
CA PRO A 386 -35.13 -0.86 -9.98
C PRO A 386 -35.93 -1.68 -8.96
N LEU A 387 -35.26 -2.35 -8.02
CA LEU A 387 -35.92 -3.13 -6.98
C LEU A 387 -36.64 -2.23 -5.95
N VAL A 388 -36.01 -1.13 -5.53
CA VAL A 388 -36.64 -0.13 -4.64
C VAL A 388 -37.79 0.57 -5.35
N ILE A 389 -37.63 0.93 -6.63
CA ILE A 389 -38.70 1.56 -7.42
C ILE A 389 -39.88 0.59 -7.56
N GLY A 390 -39.64 -0.68 -7.91
CA GLY A 390 -40.68 -1.70 -8.04
C GLY A 390 -41.41 -2.01 -6.73
N ALA A 391 -40.69 -2.06 -5.61
CA ALA A 391 -41.27 -2.24 -4.29
C ALA A 391 -42.13 -1.02 -3.89
N PHE A 392 -41.66 0.18 -4.17
CA PHE A 392 -42.39 1.41 -3.86
C PHE A 392 -43.65 1.56 -4.71
N THR A 393 -43.60 1.28 -6.01
CA THR A 393 -44.79 1.35 -6.90
C THR A 393 -45.82 0.29 -6.53
N SER A 394 -45.38 -0.93 -6.16
CA SER A 394 -46.28 -1.99 -5.70
C SER A 394 -46.95 -1.63 -4.37
N LEU A 395 -46.19 -1.08 -3.42
CA LEU A 395 -46.71 -0.63 -2.13
C LEU A 395 -47.70 0.54 -2.30
N LEU A 396 -47.38 1.49 -3.17
CA LEU A 396 -48.25 2.63 -3.46
C LEU A 396 -49.56 2.17 -4.12
N GLY A 397 -49.49 1.26 -5.09
CA GLY A 397 -50.68 0.66 -5.71
C GLY A 397 -51.58 -0.06 -4.70
N PHE A 398 -50.98 -0.84 -3.79
CA PHE A 398 -51.71 -1.50 -2.72
C PHE A 398 -52.37 -0.52 -1.75
N LEU A 399 -51.65 0.54 -1.34
CA LEU A 399 -52.19 1.56 -0.43
C LEU A 399 -53.33 2.36 -1.08
N LEU A 400 -53.23 2.68 -2.37
CA LEU A 400 -54.28 3.38 -3.13
C LEU A 400 -55.53 2.50 -3.36
N ALA A 401 -55.35 1.20 -3.53
CA ALA A 401 -56.47 0.24 -3.59
C ALA A 401 -57.15 0.12 -2.21
N LYS A 402 -56.36 -0.02 -1.13
CA LYS A 402 -56.88 -0.15 0.23
C LYS A 402 -57.59 1.10 0.73
N SER A 403 -57.17 2.29 0.30
CA SER A 403 -57.83 3.55 0.66
C SER A 403 -59.14 3.80 -0.09
N GLY A 404 -59.53 2.91 -1.02
CA GLY A 404 -60.74 3.08 -1.85
C GLY A 404 -60.62 4.18 -2.90
N ILE A 405 -59.43 4.76 -3.08
CA ILE A 405 -59.17 5.78 -4.11
C ILE A 405 -59.16 5.15 -5.50
N LEU A 406 -58.69 3.90 -5.60
CA LEU A 406 -58.80 3.09 -6.81
C LEU A 406 -59.90 2.04 -6.63
N THR A 407 -61.12 2.37 -7.03
CA THR A 407 -62.21 1.39 -7.16
C THR A 407 -62.09 0.70 -8.51
N PHE A 408 -61.57 -0.53 -8.52
CA PHE A 408 -61.58 -1.36 -9.71
C PHE A 408 -62.95 -2.06 -9.80
N GLY A 409 -63.81 -1.61 -10.72
CA GLY A 409 -65.01 -2.38 -11.09
C GLY A 409 -64.60 -3.74 -11.69
N GLU A 410 -65.45 -4.76 -11.58
CA GLU A 410 -65.13 -6.15 -11.99
C GLU A 410 -64.58 -6.28 -13.42
N ASP A 411 -64.88 -5.33 -14.31
CA ASP A 411 -64.39 -5.31 -15.71
C ASP A 411 -63.04 -4.59 -15.92
N SER A 412 -62.45 -4.00 -14.88
CA SER A 412 -61.25 -3.14 -15.01
C SER A 412 -59.91 -3.85 -14.75
N ALA A 413 -59.96 -5.12 -14.33
CA ALA A 413 -58.77 -5.97 -14.16
C ALA A 413 -57.84 -6.02 -15.40
N PRO A 414 -58.33 -6.22 -16.64
CA PRO A 414 -57.45 -6.21 -17.81
C PRO A 414 -56.79 -4.84 -18.06
N LEU A 415 -57.46 -3.74 -17.66
CA LEU A 415 -56.98 -2.38 -17.84
C LEU A 415 -55.88 -2.03 -16.82
N ALA A 416 -56.01 -2.50 -15.58
CA ALA A 416 -54.99 -2.41 -14.55
C ALA A 416 -53.74 -3.26 -14.88
N LEU A 417 -53.95 -4.46 -15.42
CA LEU A 417 -52.85 -5.30 -15.91
C LEU A 417 -52.12 -4.63 -17.08
N ALA A 418 -52.87 -4.09 -18.05
CA ALA A 418 -52.31 -3.40 -19.21
C ALA A 418 -51.52 -2.15 -18.83
N THR A 419 -52.03 -1.34 -17.89
CA THR A 419 -51.30 -0.16 -17.40
C THR A 419 -50.04 -0.54 -16.63
N SER A 420 -50.09 -1.60 -15.82
CA SER A 420 -48.90 -2.12 -15.14
C SER A 420 -47.82 -2.63 -16.11
N ILE A 421 -48.23 -3.32 -17.17
CA ILE A 421 -47.31 -3.79 -18.23
C ILE A 421 -46.71 -2.60 -18.97
N LEU A 422 -47.53 -1.60 -19.34
CA LEU A 422 -47.07 -0.39 -20.02
C LEU A 422 -46.07 0.43 -19.19
N TRP A 423 -46.30 0.55 -17.87
CA TRP A 423 -45.34 1.19 -16.96
C TRP A 423 -44.04 0.42 -16.82
N GLY A 424 -44.10 -0.93 -16.78
CA GLY A 424 -42.91 -1.78 -16.81
C GLY A 424 -42.09 -1.60 -18.08
N ILE A 425 -42.74 -1.58 -19.25
CA ILE A 425 -42.09 -1.36 -20.55
C ILE A 425 -41.49 0.05 -20.64
N ALA A 426 -42.22 1.07 -20.20
CA ALA A 426 -41.73 2.46 -20.21
C ALA A 426 -40.52 2.65 -19.28
N GLY A 427 -40.54 2.03 -18.09
CA GLY A 427 -39.41 2.02 -17.16
C GLY A 427 -38.16 1.34 -17.76
N ALA A 428 -38.34 0.17 -18.37
CA ALA A 428 -37.26 -0.55 -19.04
C ALA A 428 -36.67 0.23 -20.23
N ALA A 429 -37.52 0.89 -21.03
CA ALA A 429 -37.10 1.73 -22.15
C ALA A 429 -36.34 2.99 -21.69
N PHE A 430 -36.77 3.61 -20.58
CA PHE A 430 -36.09 4.75 -19.98
C PHE A 430 -34.69 4.38 -19.48
N LEU A 431 -34.56 3.25 -18.76
CA LEU A 431 -33.29 2.70 -18.29
C LEU A 431 -32.35 2.36 -19.46
N SER A 432 -32.85 1.73 -20.52
CA SER A 432 -32.07 1.38 -21.73
C SER A 432 -31.56 2.62 -22.48
N ARG A 433 -32.31 3.73 -22.50
CA ARG A 433 -31.86 4.99 -23.09
C ARG A 433 -30.80 5.69 -22.23
N HIS A 434 -30.91 5.60 -20.91
CA HIS A 434 -29.97 6.25 -20.01
C HIS A 434 -28.62 5.52 -19.95
N GLN A 435 -28.62 4.19 -20.08
CA GLN A 435 -27.41 3.37 -20.18
C GLN A 435 -26.61 3.56 -21.47
N ARG A 436 -27.19 4.17 -22.52
CA ARG A 436 -26.48 4.47 -23.77
C ARG A 436 -25.80 5.84 -23.80
N LYS A 437 -26.05 6.68 -22.79
CA LYS A 437 -25.47 8.03 -22.67
C LYS A 437 -24.33 8.12 -21.65
N ILE A 438 -24.07 7.03 -20.94
CA ILE A 438 -22.95 6.83 -20.02
C ILE A 438 -22.07 5.77 -20.69
#